data_AF-A0A3A8GGR4-F1
#
_entry.id   AF-A0A3A8GGR4-F1
#
_cell.length_a   1.000
_cell.length_b   1.000
_cell.length_c   1.000
_cell.angle_alpha   90.00
_cell.angle_beta   90.00
_cell.angle_gamma   90.00
#
_symmetry.space_group_name_H-M   'P 1'
#
loop_
_entity.id
_entity.type
_entity.pdbx_description
1 polymer ?
#
loop_
_entity_poly.entity_id
_entity_poly.type
_entity_poly.pdbx_seq_one_letter_code
_entity_poly.pdbx_strand_id
1 'polypeptide(L)'
;MWTLAAILLIGVAMIAIASYLMGRTRIVLVNETGRELRVLTARIPGEQCAFEKVPVHGRVVCQGRANGDGDLFIDLEFTDGSKVQLGTGAFVNPLFGLRGVATVNADGGVSLEWD
;
A
#
# COMPACT_ATOMS: atom_id res chain seq x y z
N MET A 1 -9.93 -38.12 22.11
CA MET A 1 -9.98 -37.82 20.66
C MET A 1 -10.61 -36.45 20.38
N TRP A 2 -11.74 -36.08 21.02
CA TRP A 2 -12.39 -34.78 20.83
C TRP A 2 -11.57 -33.55 21.30
N THR A 3 -10.79 -33.69 22.37
CA THR A 3 -9.98 -32.59 22.94
C THR A 3 -8.88 -32.12 21.99
N LEU A 4 -8.21 -33.04 21.30
CA LEU A 4 -7.19 -32.71 20.28
C LEU A 4 -7.81 -32.03 19.05
N ALA A 5 -8.97 -32.51 18.60
CA ALA A 5 -9.69 -31.89 17.48
C ALA A 5 -10.16 -30.47 17.81
N ALA A 6 -10.65 -30.24 19.04
CA ALA A 6 -11.06 -28.92 19.50
C ALA A 6 -9.88 -27.94 19.60
N ILE A 7 -8.74 -28.38 20.14
CA ILE A 7 -7.52 -27.56 20.22
C ILE A 7 -7.03 -27.17 18.82
N LEU A 8 -7.07 -28.12 17.87
CA LEU A 8 -6.65 -27.87 16.49
C LEU A 8 -7.58 -26.87 15.79
N LEU A 9 -8.89 -26.98 15.98
CA LEU A 9 -9.87 -26.02 15.45
C LEU A 9 -9.66 -24.61 16.01
N ILE A 10 -9.41 -24.48 17.32
CA ILE A 10 -9.12 -23.19 17.95
C ILE A 10 -7.83 -22.59 17.38
N GLY A 11 -6.78 -23.41 17.21
CA GLY A 11 -5.52 -22.98 16.62
C GLY A 11 -5.70 -22.44 15.20
N VAL A 12 -6.44 -23.16 14.34
CA VAL A 12 -6.71 -22.73 12.96
C VAL A 12 -7.55 -21.45 12.93
N ALA A 13 -8.57 -21.34 13.78
CA ALA A 13 -9.40 -20.14 13.85
C ALA A 13 -8.59 -18.91 14.29
N MET A 14 -7.71 -19.05 15.27
CA MET A 14 -6.83 -17.98 15.73
C MET A 14 -5.85 -17.53 14.65
N ILE A 15 -5.27 -18.47 13.90
CA ILE A 15 -4.38 -18.15 12.76
C ILE A 15 -5.17 -17.39 11.69
N ALA A 16 -6.35 -17.86 11.31
CA ALA A 16 -7.18 -17.20 10.30
C ALA A 16 -7.54 -15.76 10.70
N ILE A 17 -7.91 -15.54 11.97
CA ILE A 17 -8.22 -14.20 12.48
C ILE A 17 -6.97 -13.30 12.48
N ALA A 18 -5.82 -13.83 12.92
CA ALA A 18 -4.57 -13.09 12.92
C ALA A 18 -4.15 -12.68 11.49
N SER A 19 -4.20 -13.60 10.52
CA SER A 19 -3.92 -13.33 9.11
C SER A 19 -4.92 -12.34 8.50
N TYR A 20 -6.18 -12.38 8.94
CA TYR A 20 -7.18 -11.41 8.49
C TYR A 20 -6.87 -10.00 8.99
N LEU A 21 -6.41 -9.85 10.23
CA LEU A 21 -6.06 -8.56 10.83
C LEU A 21 -4.72 -8.01 10.33
N MET A 22 -3.74 -8.88 10.09
CA MET A 22 -2.39 -8.49 9.62
C MET A 22 -2.37 -8.13 8.14
N GLY A 23 -3.16 -8.79 7.29
CA GLY A 23 -3.16 -8.59 5.83
C GLY A 23 -3.62 -7.23 5.31
N ARG A 24 -3.90 -6.24 6.17
CA ARG A 24 -4.31 -4.89 5.74
C ARG A 24 -3.10 -4.05 5.37
N THR A 25 -3.15 -3.50 4.16
CA THR A 25 -2.18 -2.55 3.65
C THR A 25 -2.63 -1.13 3.98
N ARG A 26 -1.74 -0.34 4.58
CA ARG A 26 -1.95 1.07 4.91
C ARG A 26 -0.68 1.85 4.59
N ILE A 27 -0.71 2.61 3.50
CA ILE A 27 0.43 3.38 3.02
C ILE A 27 0.08 4.85 3.06
N VAL A 28 0.92 5.65 3.71
CA VAL A 28 0.85 7.10 3.64
C VAL A 28 1.70 7.56 2.46
N LEU A 29 1.09 8.20 1.47
CA LEU A 29 1.80 8.77 0.33
C LEU A 29 2.07 10.24 0.60
N VAL A 30 3.30 10.67 0.42
CA VAL A 30 3.75 12.06 0.61
C VAL A 30 4.30 12.60 -0.70
N ASN A 31 3.78 13.76 -1.11
CA ASN A 31 4.23 14.43 -2.32
C ASN A 31 5.40 15.40 -2.03
N GLU A 32 6.64 14.94 -2.21
CA GLU A 32 7.87 15.74 -2.15
C GLU A 32 8.43 16.03 -3.56
N THR A 33 7.59 15.98 -4.59
CA THR A 33 8.01 16.26 -5.99
C THR A 33 8.31 17.73 -6.26
N GLY A 34 7.98 18.62 -5.31
CA GLY A 34 8.05 20.07 -5.48
C GLY A 34 6.96 20.65 -6.39
N ARG A 35 6.02 19.83 -6.89
CA ARG A 35 4.91 20.25 -7.77
C ARG A 35 3.59 19.66 -7.32
N GLU A 36 2.49 20.35 -7.62
CA GLU A 36 1.16 19.79 -7.41
C GLU A 36 0.90 18.64 -8.39
N LEU A 37 0.42 17.52 -7.86
CA LEU A 37 0.03 16.36 -8.65
C LEU A 37 -1.44 16.46 -9.00
N ARG A 38 -1.76 16.27 -10.28
CA ARG A 38 -3.14 16.19 -10.75
C ARG A 38 -3.81 14.92 -10.23
N VAL A 39 -3.13 13.78 -10.36
CA VAL A 39 -3.57 12.49 -9.83
C VAL A 39 -2.38 11.76 -9.23
N LEU A 40 -2.54 11.24 -8.03
CA LEU A 40 -1.62 10.33 -7.37
C LEU A 40 -2.33 9.00 -7.16
N THR A 41 -1.85 7.95 -7.82
CA THR A 41 -2.45 6.61 -7.73
C THR A 41 -1.48 5.67 -7.04
N ALA A 42 -1.92 5.02 -5.97
CA ALA A 42 -1.22 3.89 -5.38
C ALA A 42 -1.89 2.59 -5.83
N ARG A 43 -1.13 1.71 -6.48
CA ARG A 43 -1.57 0.40 -6.96
C ARG A 43 -1.07 -0.68 -6.02
N ILE A 44 -1.98 -1.16 -5.19
CA ILE A 44 -1.83 -2.37 -4.40
C ILE A 44 -2.26 -3.56 -5.29
N PRO A 45 -1.66 -4.75 -5.19
CA PRO A 45 -2.11 -5.89 -5.97
C PRO A 45 -3.61 -6.16 -5.77
N GLY A 46 -4.41 -5.91 -6.80
CA GLY A 46 -5.87 -6.06 -6.78
C GLY A 46 -6.70 -4.87 -6.31
N GLU A 47 -6.07 -3.77 -5.88
CA GLU A 47 -6.76 -2.59 -5.37
C GLU A 47 -5.99 -1.31 -5.73
N GLN A 48 -6.71 -0.23 -6.04
CA GLN A 48 -6.06 1.04 -6.38
C GLN A 48 -6.71 2.19 -5.63
N CYS A 49 -5.89 3.06 -5.06
CA CYS A 49 -6.32 4.32 -4.48
C CYS A 49 -5.87 5.46 -5.38
N ALA A 50 -6.81 6.22 -5.95
CA ALA A 50 -6.51 7.41 -6.73
C ALA A 50 -6.91 8.67 -5.95
N PHE A 51 -6.00 9.63 -5.88
CA PHE A 51 -6.19 10.90 -5.20
C PHE A 51 -5.98 12.03 -6.19
N GLU A 52 -6.95 12.93 -6.31
CA GLU A 52 -6.88 14.08 -7.20
C GLU A 52 -6.33 15.31 -6.47
N LYS A 53 -5.64 16.19 -7.19
CA LYS A 53 -5.16 17.50 -6.72
C LYS A 53 -4.37 17.39 -5.42
N VAL A 54 -3.32 16.57 -5.42
CA VAL A 54 -2.47 16.40 -4.24
C VAL A 54 -1.44 17.53 -4.21
N PRO A 55 -1.52 18.46 -3.23
CA PRO A 55 -0.63 19.61 -3.16
C PRO A 55 0.82 19.18 -2.86
N VAL A 56 1.76 20.11 -3.05
CA VAL A 56 3.14 19.93 -2.58
C VAL A 56 3.13 19.72 -1.07
N HIS A 57 3.94 18.77 -0.58
CA HIS A 57 3.95 18.29 0.81
C HIS A 57 2.61 17.69 1.27
N GLY A 58 1.68 17.44 0.34
CA GLY A 58 0.41 16.79 0.61
C GLY A 58 0.61 15.36 1.08
N ARG A 59 -0.17 14.96 2.10
CA ARG A 59 -0.17 13.60 2.65
C ARG A 59 -1.53 12.97 2.43
N VAL A 60 -1.57 11.84 1.74
CA VAL A 60 -2.79 11.06 1.51
C VAL A 60 -2.58 9.62 1.97
N VAL A 61 -3.65 8.94 2.36
CA VAL A 61 -3.56 7.60 2.93
C VAL A 61 -4.34 6.63 2.06
N CYS A 62 -3.63 5.66 1.49
CA CYS A 62 -4.24 4.52 0.83
C CYS A 62 -4.37 3.37 1.84
N GLN A 63 -5.59 2.87 2.00
CA GLN A 63 -5.89 1.71 2.83
C GLN A 63 -6.64 0.70 1.99
N GLY A 64 -6.20 -0.55 2.06
CA GLY A 64 -6.77 -1.62 1.26
C GLY A 64 -6.26 -2.99 1.69
N ARG A 65 -6.63 -4.01 0.94
CA ARG A 65 -6.12 -5.37 1.10
C ARG A 65 -5.70 -5.89 -0.26
N ALA A 66 -4.46 -6.36 -0.35
CA ALA A 66 -4.01 -7.04 -1.54
C ALA A 66 -4.84 -8.33 -1.75
N ASN A 67 -5.26 -8.60 -2.99
CA ASN A 67 -5.97 -9.83 -3.35
C ASN A 67 -5.03 -10.94 -3.86
N GLY A 68 -3.76 -10.62 -4.02
CA GLY A 68 -2.68 -11.52 -4.42
C GLY A 68 -1.33 -10.92 -4.05
N ASP A 69 -0.29 -11.66 -4.39
CA ASP A 69 1.09 -11.24 -4.17
C ASP A 69 1.56 -10.34 -5.31
N GLY A 70 2.30 -9.28 -5.01
CA GLY A 70 2.90 -8.43 -6.04
C GLY A 70 3.51 -7.14 -5.49
N ASP A 71 4.11 -6.37 -6.39
CA ASP A 71 4.77 -5.12 -6.02
C ASP A 71 3.79 -3.95 -5.90
N LEU A 72 4.10 -3.04 -4.98
CA LEU A 72 3.43 -1.75 -4.89
C LEU A 72 3.99 -0.80 -5.95
N PHE A 73 3.09 -0.22 -6.74
CA PHE A 73 3.42 0.83 -7.70
C PHE A 73 2.75 2.15 -7.33
N ILE A 74 3.40 3.25 -7.66
CA ILE A 74 2.86 4.61 -7.51
C ILE A 74 2.88 5.27 -8.87
N ASP A 75 1.72 5.74 -9.32
CA ASP A 75 1.61 6.54 -10.53
C ASP A 75 1.35 7.99 -10.18
N LEU A 76 2.07 8.85 -10.88
CA LEU A 76 1.98 10.29 -10.79
C LEU A 76 1.45 10.80 -12.12
N GLU A 77 0.39 11.59 -12.06
CA GLU A 77 -0.04 12.45 -13.15
C GLU A 77 0.15 13.90 -12.72
N PHE A 78 1.00 14.63 -13.42
CA PHE A 78 1.25 16.05 -13.17
C PHE A 78 0.18 16.92 -13.86
N THR A 79 0.08 18.18 -13.45
CA THR A 79 -0.88 19.14 -14.03
C THR A 79 -0.60 19.48 -15.50
N ASP A 80 0.62 19.25 -15.98
CA ASP A 80 1.00 19.37 -17.39
C ASP A 80 0.63 18.13 -18.24
N GLY A 81 0.02 17.11 -17.62
CA GLY A 81 -0.38 15.86 -18.26
C GLY A 81 0.71 14.80 -18.31
N SER A 82 1.92 15.08 -17.81
CA SER A 82 3.02 14.11 -17.73
C SER A 82 2.65 12.98 -16.77
N LYS A 83 2.97 11.74 -17.16
CA LYS A 83 2.71 10.54 -16.36
C LYS A 83 4.01 9.83 -16.02
N VAL A 84 4.20 9.49 -14.76
CA VAL A 84 5.37 8.76 -14.28
C VAL A 84 4.88 7.60 -13.42
N GLN A 85 5.35 6.39 -13.75
CA GLN A 85 5.14 5.21 -12.91
C GLN A 85 6.42 4.95 -12.12
N LEU A 86 6.29 4.82 -10.80
CA LEU A 86 7.37 4.52 -9.88
C LEU A 86 7.17 3.14 -9.27
N GLY A 87 8.14 2.27 -9.49
CA GLY A 87 8.25 1.01 -8.76
C GLY A 87 8.83 1.27 -7.39
N THR A 88 8.11 0.89 -6.33
CA THR A 88 8.60 1.09 -4.95
C THR A 88 9.59 0.00 -4.50
N GLY A 89 9.66 -1.12 -5.23
CA GLY A 89 10.40 -2.31 -4.82
C GLY A 89 9.80 -3.03 -3.60
N ALA A 90 8.66 -2.54 -3.09
CA ALA A 90 8.01 -3.07 -1.92
C ALA A 90 7.01 -4.15 -2.31
N PHE A 91 7.23 -5.36 -1.78
CA PHE A 91 6.36 -6.50 -2.03
C PHE A 91 5.19 -6.52 -1.05
N VAL A 92 3.97 -6.61 -1.58
CA VAL A 92 2.72 -6.66 -0.81
C VAL A 92 2.07 -8.01 -1.03
N ASN A 93 1.60 -8.61 0.07
CA ASN A 93 0.83 -9.84 0.02
C ASN A 93 -0.44 -9.76 0.88
N PRO A 94 -1.45 -10.62 0.63
CA PRO A 94 -2.71 -10.60 1.36
C PRO A 94 -2.61 -11.04 2.83
N LEU A 95 -1.47 -11.61 3.25
CA LEU A 95 -1.29 -12.26 4.56
C LEU A 95 -0.69 -11.29 5.59
N PHE A 96 0.34 -10.56 5.19
CA PHE A 96 1.10 -9.61 5.99
C PHE A 96 0.73 -8.15 5.69
N GLY A 97 0.15 -7.88 4.51
CA GLY A 97 -0.12 -6.51 4.07
C GLY A 97 1.17 -5.70 3.93
N LEU A 98 1.03 -4.38 3.93
CA LEU A 98 2.16 -3.46 4.00
C LEU A 98 1.78 -2.21 4.78
N ARG A 99 2.62 -1.79 5.72
CA ARG A 99 2.43 -0.53 6.47
C ARG A 99 3.69 0.30 6.37
N GLY A 100 3.51 1.58 6.02
CA GLY A 100 4.65 2.46 5.84
C GLY A 100 4.28 3.80 5.21
N VAL A 101 5.32 4.57 4.94
CA VAL A 101 5.26 5.88 4.30
C VAL A 101 6.01 5.80 2.98
N ALA A 102 5.31 6.06 1.88
CA ALA A 102 5.90 6.20 0.56
C ALA A 102 6.05 7.69 0.23
N THR A 103 7.29 8.14 0.17
CA THR A 103 7.62 9.53 -0.16
C THR A 103 8.07 9.60 -1.62
N VAL A 104 7.35 10.39 -2.41
CA VAL A 104 7.65 10.61 -3.82
C VAL A 104 8.52 11.85 -3.93
N ASN A 105 9.75 11.70 -4.40
CA ASN A 105 10.76 12.74 -4.42
C ASN A 105 10.81 13.47 -5.78
N ALA A 106 11.40 14.67 -5.78
CA ALA A 106 11.56 15.50 -6.99
C ALA A 106 12.54 14.94 -8.03
N ASP A 107 13.42 14.01 -7.64
CA ASP A 107 14.32 13.28 -8.54
C ASP A 107 13.60 12.20 -9.37
N GLY A 108 12.28 12.04 -9.18
CA GLY A 108 11.51 10.96 -9.78
C GLY A 108 11.74 9.62 -9.09
N GLY A 109 12.30 9.61 -7.88
CA GLY A 109 12.42 8.45 -7.03
C GLY A 109 11.24 8.30 -6.08
N VAL A 110 11.09 7.10 -5.52
CA VAL A 110 10.23 6.84 -4.37
C VAL A 110 11.09 6.25 -3.25
N SER A 111 10.98 6.83 -2.06
CA SER A 111 11.53 6.26 -0.84
C SER A 111 10.41 5.63 -0.04
N LEU A 112 10.60 4.40 0.43
CA LEU A 112 9.62 3.69 1.24
C LEU A 112 10.21 3.41 2.62
N GLU A 113 9.54 3.94 3.64
CA GLU A 113 9.86 3.71 5.05
C GLU A 113 8.82 2.76 5.65
N TRP A 114 9.28 1.66 6.24
CA TRP A 114 8.45 0.62 6.84
C TRP A 114 8.24 0.92 8.33
N ASP A 115 7.03 0.65 8.84
CA ASP A 115 6.68 0.74 10.27
C ASP A 115 6.89 -0.61 10.99
#